data_AF-A0A7S3KDT8-F1
#
_entry.id   AF-A0A7S3KDT8-F1
#
_cell.length_a   1.000
_cell.length_b   1.000
_cell.length_c   1.000
_cell.angle_alpha   90.00
_cell.angle_beta   90.00
_cell.angle_gamma   90.00
#
_symmetry.space_group_name_H-M   'P 1'
#
loop_
_entity.id
_entity.type
_entity.pdbx_description
1 polymer ?
#
loop_
_entity_poly.entity_id
_entity_poly.type
_entity_poly.pdbx_seq_one_letter_code
_entity_poly.pdbx_strand_id
1 'polypeptide(L)'
;STTKIVQYHGPLYPSCEPEDPSDHTVIKSGVEHWVPLFDKYNVTLVSENHNHAFKRTKRITAGEPDQKGIVYIGDGNYGTRIPPEGCTKINQDIMEKASDQSRGG
;
A
#
# COMPACT_ATOMS: atom_id res chain seq x y z
N SER A 1 24.97 3.65 3.50
CA SER A 1 23.65 3.75 2.85
C SER A 1 22.72 4.49 3.80
N THR A 2 21.94 5.45 3.30
CA THR A 2 20.99 6.22 4.12
C THR A 2 19.58 5.68 3.89
N THR A 3 18.91 5.26 4.97
CA THR A 3 17.51 4.85 4.93
C THR A 3 16.62 6.08 4.76
N LYS A 4 15.73 6.06 3.76
CA LYS A 4 14.71 7.09 3.55
C LYS A 4 13.33 6.49 3.70
N ILE A 5 12.50 7.13 4.51
CA ILE A 5 11.14 6.69 4.80
C ILE A 5 10.18 7.80 4.35
N VAL A 6 9.12 7.41 3.66
CA VAL A 6 8.03 8.31 3.28
C VAL A 6 6.76 7.84 3.99
N GLN A 7 5.94 8.78 4.44
CA GLN A 7 4.64 8.48 5.03
C GLN A 7 3.59 9.46 4.50
N TYR A 8 2.43 8.92 4.15
CA TYR A 8 1.23 9.66 3.80
C TYR A 8 -0.01 8.84 4.16
N HIS A 9 -1.19 9.38 3.90
CA HIS A 9 -2.45 8.78 4.34
C HIS A 9 -3.00 7.76 3.33
N GLY A 10 -3.44 8.20 2.14
CA GLY A 10 -4.08 7.34 1.14
C GLY A 10 -3.08 6.42 0.43
N PRO A 11 -3.33 5.10 0.34
CA PRO A 11 -2.38 4.13 -0.20
C PRO A 11 -2.30 4.19 -1.72
N LEU A 12 -1.11 4.17 -2.31
CA LEU A 12 -0.90 4.08 -3.76
C LEU A 12 -0.94 2.64 -4.28
N TYR A 13 -0.62 1.68 -3.42
CA TYR A 13 -0.69 0.24 -3.72
C TYR A 13 -1.56 -0.50 -2.71
N PRO A 14 -2.87 -0.18 -2.60
CA PRO A 14 -3.75 -0.77 -1.59
C PRO A 14 -3.84 -2.29 -1.72
N SER A 15 -4.02 -3.00 -0.60
CA SER A 15 -4.32 -4.44 -0.60
C SER A 15 -5.80 -4.76 -0.78
N CYS A 16 -6.64 -3.73 -0.63
CA CYS A 16 -8.09 -3.78 -0.65
C CYS A 16 -8.65 -2.73 -1.59
N GLU A 17 -9.67 -3.09 -2.36
CA GLU A 17 -10.42 -2.12 -3.17
C GLU A 17 -10.88 -0.94 -2.29
N PRO A 18 -10.64 0.32 -2.70
CA PRO A 18 -11.08 1.49 -1.94
C PRO A 18 -12.61 1.53 -1.77
N GLU A 19 -13.07 1.94 -0.59
CA GLU A 19 -14.51 2.10 -0.32
C GLU A 19 -15.09 3.34 -1.03
N ASP A 20 -14.31 4.43 -1.10
CA ASP A 20 -14.68 5.65 -1.82
C ASP A 20 -14.15 5.59 -3.26
N PRO A 21 -15.00 5.59 -4.29
CA PRO A 21 -14.55 5.56 -5.68
C PRO A 21 -13.65 6.74 -6.09
N SER A 22 -13.72 7.87 -5.38
CA SER A 22 -12.86 9.02 -5.63
C SER A 22 -11.39 8.75 -5.29
N ASP A 23 -11.12 7.77 -4.41
CA ASP A 23 -9.75 7.36 -4.05
C ASP A 23 -8.98 6.83 -5.26
N HIS A 24 -9.63 6.22 -6.25
CA HIS A 24 -8.96 5.79 -7.48
C HIS A 24 -8.27 6.95 -8.22
N THR A 25 -8.85 8.15 -8.16
CA THR A 25 -8.25 9.34 -8.79
C THR A 25 -7.01 9.78 -8.02
N VAL A 26 -7.06 9.74 -6.69
CA VAL A 26 -5.93 10.07 -5.81
C VAL A 26 -4.80 9.05 -6.00
N ILE A 27 -5.12 7.76 -6.00
CA ILE A 27 -4.20 6.65 -6.25
C ILE A 27 -3.50 6.87 -7.59
N LYS A 28 -4.27 7.06 -8.65
CA LYS A 28 -3.73 7.29 -10.00
C LYS A 28 -2.77 8.48 -10.03
N SER A 29 -3.18 9.60 -9.44
CA SER A 29 -2.35 10.81 -9.40
C SER A 29 -1.05 10.63 -8.60
N GLY A 30 -1.12 9.94 -7.46
CA GLY A 30 0.06 9.65 -6.64
C GLY A 30 1.02 8.66 -7.31
N VAL A 31 0.50 7.61 -7.96
CA VAL A 31 1.33 6.70 -8.76
C VAL A 31 1.99 7.45 -9.92
N GLU A 32 1.29 8.36 -10.59
CA GLU A 32 1.83 9.12 -11.72
C GLU A 32 2.90 10.13 -11.30
N HIS A 33 2.73 10.81 -10.16
CA HIS A 33 3.57 11.96 -9.79
C HIS A 33 4.55 11.70 -8.64
N TRP A 34 4.22 10.81 -7.70
CA TRP A 34 5.04 10.60 -6.50
C TRP A 34 5.93 9.36 -6.60
N VAL A 35 5.42 8.24 -7.11
CA VAL A 35 6.20 7.00 -7.24
C VAL A 35 7.50 7.22 -8.03
N PRO A 36 7.51 7.94 -9.17
CA PRO A 36 8.76 8.21 -9.89
C PRO A 36 9.80 8.98 -9.06
N LEU A 37 9.34 9.86 -8.15
CA LEU A 37 10.23 10.56 -7.23
C LEU A 37 10.78 9.59 -6.18
N PHE A 38 9.93 8.72 -5.62
CA PHE A 38 10.38 7.75 -4.62
C PHE A 38 11.43 6.79 -5.20
N ASP A 39 11.20 6.30 -6.42
CA ASP A 39 12.13 5.45 -7.15
C ASP A 39 13.44 6.20 -7.44
N LYS A 40 13.37 7.42 -7.98
CA LYS A 40 14.55 8.28 -8.26
C LYS A 40 15.40 8.52 -7.01
N TYR A 41 14.77 8.74 -5.86
CA TYR A 41 15.46 9.03 -4.61
C TYR A 41 15.81 7.76 -3.81
N ASN A 42 15.57 6.57 -4.35
CA ASN A 42 15.85 5.28 -3.70
C ASN A 42 15.25 5.24 -2.29
N VAL A 43 13.94 5.52 -2.19
CA VAL A 43 13.20 5.38 -0.93
C VAL A 43 13.29 3.92 -0.47
N THR A 44 13.44 3.70 0.83
CA THR A 44 13.61 2.35 1.38
C THR A 44 12.26 1.72 1.75
N LEU A 45 11.38 2.54 2.31
CA LEU A 45 10.11 2.12 2.88
C LEU A 45 9.08 3.25 2.73
N VAL A 46 7.85 2.89 2.38
CA VAL A 46 6.70 3.78 2.37
C VAL A 46 5.66 3.25 3.35
N SER A 47 5.12 4.13 4.19
CA SER A 47 4.05 3.81 5.14
C SER A 47 2.75 4.50 4.75
N GLU A 48 1.69 3.71 4.60
CA GLU A 48 0.38 4.13 4.08
C GLU A 48 -0.76 3.68 5.02
N ASN A 49 -1.95 4.27 4.91
CA ASN A 49 -3.07 4.04 5.83
C ASN A 49 -4.41 3.93 5.06
N HIS A 50 -5.49 4.48 5.64
CA HIS A 50 -6.84 4.62 5.05
C HIS A 50 -7.70 3.34 5.03
N ASN A 51 -7.27 2.28 4.36
CA ASN A 51 -8.15 1.14 4.00
C ASN A 51 -8.49 0.16 5.15
N HIS A 52 -8.16 0.50 6.40
CA HIS A 52 -8.32 -0.33 7.60
C HIS A 52 -7.88 -1.79 7.43
N ALA A 53 -6.85 -2.01 6.62
CA ALA A 53 -6.23 -3.30 6.41
C ALA A 53 -4.76 -3.28 6.83
N PHE A 54 -4.18 -4.47 6.98
CA PHE A 54 -2.74 -4.67 7.05
C PHE A 54 -2.24 -5.13 5.68
N LYS A 55 -1.14 -4.53 5.21
CA LYS A 55 -0.37 -4.97 4.05
C LYS A 55 1.13 -4.80 4.23
N ARG A 56 1.84 -5.58 3.42
CA ARG A 56 3.24 -5.45 3.08
C ARG A 56 3.41 -5.92 1.64
N THR A 57 3.93 -5.06 0.77
CA THR A 57 4.30 -5.46 -0.59
C THR A 57 5.62 -6.22 -0.62
N LYS A 58 5.87 -6.94 -1.71
CA LYS A 58 7.23 -7.21 -2.18
C LYS A 58 7.95 -5.88 -2.39
N ARG A 59 9.26 -5.92 -2.56
CA ARG A 59 9.96 -4.74 -3.08
C ARG A 59 9.46 -4.48 -4.50
N ILE A 60 9.06 -3.24 -4.78
CA ILE A 60 8.52 -2.83 -6.08
C ILE A 60 9.17 -1.55 -6.60
N THR A 61 9.29 -1.46 -7.92
CA THR A 61 9.71 -0.27 -8.68
C THR A 61 8.67 -0.06 -9.76
N ALA A 62 8.14 1.17 -9.92
CA ALA A 62 7.06 1.46 -10.86
C ALA A 62 5.86 0.48 -10.79
N GLY A 63 5.54 -0.02 -9.60
CA GLY A 63 4.43 -0.96 -9.37
C GLY A 63 4.73 -2.43 -9.65
N GLU A 64 5.94 -2.79 -10.05
CA GLU A 64 6.31 -4.16 -10.39
C GLU A 64 7.37 -4.73 -9.43
N PRO A 65 7.38 -6.05 -9.14
CA PRO A 65 8.38 -6.66 -8.27
C PRO A 65 9.82 -6.43 -8.72
N ASP A 66 10.65 -5.87 -7.84
CA ASP A 66 12.07 -5.59 -8.08
C ASP A 66 12.84 -5.77 -6.77
N GLN A 67 13.89 -6.58 -6.76
CA GLN A 67 14.72 -6.82 -5.57
C GLN A 67 15.38 -5.56 -4.99
N LYS A 68 15.51 -4.49 -5.79
CA LYS A 68 16.05 -3.18 -5.35
C LYS A 68 14.96 -2.15 -5.04
N GLY A 69 13.70 -2.50 -5.25
CA GLY A 69 12.57 -1.62 -5.09
C GLY A 69 12.21 -1.28 -3.65
N ILE A 70 11.17 -0.47 -3.54
CA ILE A 70 10.60 0.08 -2.32
C ILE A 70 9.63 -0.94 -1.70
N VAL A 71 9.61 -1.04 -0.37
CA VAL A 71 8.55 -1.78 0.34
C VAL A 71 7.47 -0.80 0.77
N TYR A 72 6.21 -1.10 0.46
CA TYR A 72 5.04 -0.36 0.94
C TYR A 72 4.37 -1.17 2.06
N ILE A 73 4.09 -0.52 3.19
CA ILE A 73 3.48 -1.13 4.37
C ILE A 73 2.28 -0.33 4.85
N GLY A 74 1.39 -0.98 5.59
CA GLY A 74 0.29 -0.32 6.29
C GLY A 74 -1.06 -0.73 5.76
N ASP A 75 -1.84 0.21 5.17
CA ASP A 75 -3.30 0.17 4.92
C ASP A 75 -4.18 0.52 6.14
N GLY A 76 -3.61 0.84 7.30
CA GLY A 76 -4.35 1.54 8.37
C GLY A 76 -5.04 0.67 9.44
N ASN A 77 -4.81 -0.64 9.49
CA ASN A 77 -5.29 -1.51 10.58
C ASN A 77 -4.40 -1.45 11.83
N TYR A 78 -4.34 -0.28 12.48
CA TYR A 78 -3.54 -0.04 13.70
C TYR A 78 -4.39 0.10 14.97
N GLY A 79 -5.59 -0.51 14.98
CA GLY A 79 -6.56 -0.38 16.07
C GLY A 79 -8.01 -0.28 15.58
N THR A 80 -8.21 -0.14 14.28
CA THR A 80 -9.50 -0.31 13.61
C THR A 80 -9.66 -1.77 13.19
N ARG A 81 -10.89 -2.26 13.05
CA ARG A 81 -11.14 -3.59 12.50
C ARG A 81 -11.29 -3.48 10.98
N ILE A 82 -10.92 -4.53 10.28
CA ILE A 82 -11.34 -4.71 8.88
C ILE A 82 -12.87 -4.60 8.86
N PRO A 83 -13.45 -3.84 7.92
CA PRO A 83 -14.90 -3.71 7.81
C PRO A 83 -15.61 -5.09 7.80
N PRO A 84 -16.78 -5.23 8.44
CA PRO A 84 -17.52 -6.50 8.49
C PRO A 84 -17.86 -7.09 7.11
N GLU A 85 -18.08 -6.22 6.12
CA GLU A 85 -18.27 -6.53 4.70
C GLU A 85 -17.03 -7.13 4.04
N GLY A 86 -15.89 -7.09 4.74
CA GLY A 86 -14.61 -7.57 4.27
C GLY A 86 -13.94 -6.57 3.34
N CYS A 87 -12.88 -7.02 2.67
CA CYS A 87 -12.16 -6.28 1.65
C CYS A 87 -12.01 -7.12 0.38
N THR A 88 -12.36 -6.53 -0.77
CA THR A 88 -12.06 -7.13 -2.07
C THR A 88 -10.57 -7.01 -2.32
N LYS A 89 -9.88 -8.16 -2.36
CA LYS A 89 -8.43 -8.22 -2.50
C LYS A 89 -7.99 -7.78 -3.90
N ILE A 90 -7.07 -6.84 -3.96
CA ILE A 90 -6.42 -6.34 -5.19
C ILE A 90 -4.90 -6.38 -5.06
N ASN A 91 -4.17 -6.13 -6.15
CA ASN A 91 -2.71 -6.05 -6.18
C ASN A 91 -1.99 -7.29 -5.61
N GLN A 92 -2.62 -8.47 -5.69
CA GLN A 92 -2.15 -9.68 -5.01
C GLN A 92 -0.79 -10.18 -5.50
N ASP A 93 -0.46 -9.90 -6.75
CA ASP A 93 0.80 -10.20 -7.41
C ASP A 93 2.00 -9.45 -6.80
N ILE A 94 1.77 -8.25 -6.26
CA ILE A 94 2.80 -7.44 -5.58
C ILE A 94 2.78 -7.56 -4.06
N MET A 95 1.82 -8.27 -3.47
CA MET A 95 1.78 -8.47 -2.02
C MET A 95 2.78 -9.52 -1.57
N GLU A 96 3.52 -9.22 -0.50
CA GLU A 96 4.23 -10.22 0.31
C GLU A 96 3.28 -10.78 1.37
N LYS A 97 2.50 -9.90 2.01
CA LYS A 97 1.47 -10.25 2.98
C LYS A 97 0.36 -9.19 2.99
N ALA A 98 -0.89 -9.62 3.04
CA ALA A 98 -2.04 -8.74 3.25
C ALA A 98 -3.00 -9.39 4.24
N SER A 99 -3.94 -8.61 4.77
CA SER A 99 -4.98 -9.12 5.67
C SER A 99 -5.81 -10.19 4.97
N ASP A 100 -5.92 -11.36 5.60
CA ASP A 100 -6.98 -12.31 5.28
C ASP A 100 -8.25 -11.87 5.99
N GLN A 101 -9.39 -11.90 5.30
CA GLN A 101 -10.71 -11.61 5.89
C GLN A 101 -11.11 -12.55 7.05
N SER A 102 -10.25 -13.45 7.50
CA SER A 102 -10.56 -14.41 8.55
C SER A 102 -9.70 -14.17 9.78
N ARG A 103 -10.24 -13.39 10.72
CA ARG A 103 -10.53 -13.84 12.09
C ARG A 103 -11.16 -12.69 12.89
N GLY A 104 -12.49 -12.70 12.92
CA GLY A 104 -13.15 -12.45 14.19
C GLY A 104 -12.88 -13.65 15.10
N GLY A 105 -12.40 -13.39 16.31
CA GLY A 105 -12.08 -14.40 17.33
C GLY A 105 -10.60 -14.53 17.59
#